data_AF-A0A973W1V9-F1
#
_entry.id   AF-A0A973W1V9-F1
#
_cell.length_a   1.000
_cell.length_b   1.000
_cell.length_c   1.000
_cell.angle_alpha   90.00
_cell.angle_beta   90.00
_cell.angle_gamma   90.00
#
_symmetry.space_group_name_H-M   'P 1'
#
loop_
_entity.id
_entity.type
_entity.pdbx_description
1 polymer ?
#
loop_
_entity_poly.entity_id
_entity_poly.type
_entity_poly.pdbx_seq_one_letter_code
_entity_poly.pdbx_strand_id
1 'polypeptide(L)'
;MTLQVALLEPSFADAIAAIDRADDLSVSRKSHWRCSLGKIGEWLDRPLETIPARWTAVVLSVGQLHHAPLDVTAKTLANHRANAAAALRWFAKESNVSPRGVLLLPAWAALRDGIDHYGRKARLSGFFRYCSGMGISPDAVGDETLADYFRYRAATTSLETSVAARRSVAREWNVSAGLDPAWPTQRLTEPPLSVASGLAWSDFPNGLREDIEDYLVSLSKIRRSPTGRRSRPCSPRTIKTCRAELVAVIKKAVGAGIQLENLTSLASLVHPDVVEPVIEAYWREDGDEPNVFTIDVGQKLMRLGRLSGLESTAIDRLEEIAARLEEYRHGGMTEKNLSLIRKVTAPGVWRRVTDLPAALMIEARHTNAHAPVKAALTAQIAAAIAILTYAPVRLANLAAIELERNLIKPGGPASPFWLTFPRFDVKNRVDLNFQLDADVSLLIDEYIHDFRPALLRGANANWLFPGTAGQPKTANMFSGQITDRIESATGLRVTAHQFRHASAAIYLKHYPGEYETVRRFLGHRNIQTTINFYCGLETTHANARYASTLRQHVTFDAENV
;
A
#
# COMPACT_ATOMS: atom_id res chain seq x y z
N MET A 1 -16.99 -28.40 5.96
CA MET A 1 -18.31 -27.75 5.78
C MET A 1 -18.11 -26.26 5.98
N THR A 2 -18.03 -25.49 4.89
CA THR A 2 -18.04 -24.02 4.94
C THR A 2 -19.40 -23.60 5.49
N LEU A 3 -19.43 -22.99 6.67
CA LEU A 3 -20.63 -22.35 7.20
C LEU A 3 -21.13 -21.36 6.16
N GLN A 4 -22.25 -21.68 5.51
CA GLN A 4 -22.92 -20.80 4.56
C GLN A 4 -23.45 -19.62 5.38
N VAL A 5 -22.73 -18.50 5.33
CA VAL A 5 -23.14 -17.29 6.05
C VAL A 5 -24.40 -16.76 5.38
N ALA A 6 -25.56 -17.09 5.94
CA ALA A 6 -26.83 -16.53 5.53
C ALA A 6 -26.83 -15.02 5.80
N LEU A 7 -27.24 -14.22 4.82
CA LEU A 7 -27.43 -12.78 5.03
C LEU A 7 -28.56 -12.56 6.04
N LEU A 8 -28.34 -11.65 6.99
CA LEU A 8 -29.35 -11.23 7.97
C LEU A 8 -30.31 -10.16 7.40
N GLU A 9 -30.13 -9.76 6.14
CA GLU A 9 -30.92 -8.73 5.45
C GLU A 9 -31.20 -9.14 3.99
N PRO A 10 -32.22 -8.55 3.32
CA PRO A 10 -32.56 -8.89 1.93
C PRO A 10 -31.37 -8.75 0.97
N SER A 11 -31.37 -9.57 -0.07
CA SER A 11 -30.29 -9.73 -1.05
C SER A 11 -30.59 -9.08 -2.40
N PHE A 12 -29.58 -8.97 -3.28
CA PHE A 12 -29.78 -8.50 -4.66
C PHE A 12 -30.81 -9.36 -5.41
N ALA A 13 -30.90 -10.66 -5.12
CA ALA A 13 -31.92 -11.53 -5.68
C ALA A 13 -33.33 -11.09 -5.26
N ASP A 14 -33.53 -10.76 -3.98
CA ASP A 14 -34.80 -10.23 -3.47
C ASP A 14 -35.17 -8.89 -4.11
N ALA A 15 -34.17 -8.00 -4.28
CA ALA A 15 -34.38 -6.71 -4.94
C ALA A 15 -34.79 -6.87 -6.41
N ILE A 16 -34.16 -7.78 -7.14
CA ILE A 16 -34.53 -8.07 -8.53
C ILE A 16 -35.95 -8.62 -8.61
N ALA A 17 -36.30 -9.56 -7.74
CA ALA A 17 -37.64 -10.14 -7.71
C ALA A 17 -38.73 -9.09 -7.41
N ALA A 18 -38.44 -8.12 -6.53
CA ALA A 18 -39.36 -7.00 -6.27
C ALA A 18 -39.48 -6.03 -7.45
N ILE A 19 -38.36 -5.69 -8.12
CA ILE A 19 -38.35 -4.82 -9.31
C ILE A 19 -39.20 -5.44 -10.44
N ASP A 20 -39.14 -6.77 -10.59
CA ASP A 20 -39.89 -7.47 -11.64
C ASP A 20 -41.41 -7.37 -11.42
N ARG A 21 -41.85 -7.50 -10.16
CA ARG A 21 -43.26 -7.44 -9.76
C ARG A 21 -43.84 -6.02 -9.63
N ALA A 22 -43.01 -4.98 -9.69
CA ALA A 22 -43.43 -3.60 -9.42
C ALA A 22 -44.27 -2.99 -10.54
N ASP A 23 -45.55 -2.67 -10.32
CA ASP A 23 -46.41 -2.14 -11.39
C ASP A 23 -46.15 -0.66 -11.73
N ASP A 24 -45.50 0.08 -10.83
CA ASP A 24 -45.18 1.51 -10.95
C ASP A 24 -43.91 1.80 -11.78
N LEU A 25 -43.14 0.78 -12.13
CA LEU A 25 -41.90 0.92 -12.90
C LEU A 25 -42.12 0.63 -14.39
N SER A 26 -41.64 1.54 -15.25
CA SER A 26 -41.63 1.31 -16.70
C SER A 26 -40.79 0.09 -17.08
N VAL A 27 -41.18 -0.57 -18.18
CA VAL A 27 -40.49 -1.77 -18.70
C VAL A 27 -38.99 -1.52 -18.91
N SER A 28 -38.63 -0.37 -19.48
CA SER A 28 -37.23 0.02 -19.68
C SER A 28 -36.46 0.17 -18.37
N ARG A 29 -37.07 0.78 -17.35
CA ARG A 29 -36.43 0.98 -16.03
C ARG A 29 -36.21 -0.35 -15.32
N LYS A 30 -37.21 -1.25 -15.32
CA LYS A 30 -37.06 -2.61 -14.79
C LYS A 30 -35.88 -3.34 -15.44
N SER A 31 -35.81 -3.30 -16.78
CA SER A 31 -34.73 -3.92 -17.55
C SER A 31 -33.35 -3.37 -17.18
N HIS A 32 -33.19 -2.03 -17.15
CA HIS A 32 -31.91 -1.40 -16.82
C HIS A 32 -31.44 -1.69 -15.38
N TRP A 33 -32.36 -1.67 -14.42
CA TRP A 33 -32.04 -1.94 -13.02
C TRP A 33 -31.68 -3.40 -12.78
N ARG A 34 -32.46 -4.35 -13.32
CA ARG A 34 -32.16 -5.78 -13.28
C ARG A 34 -30.80 -6.08 -13.89
N CYS A 35 -30.55 -5.57 -15.10
CA CYS A 35 -29.27 -5.71 -15.79
C CYS A 35 -28.11 -5.16 -14.96
N SER A 36 -28.28 -3.99 -14.34
CA SER A 36 -27.22 -3.38 -13.54
C SER A 36 -26.95 -4.10 -12.22
N LEU A 37 -27.97 -4.60 -11.52
CA LEU A 37 -27.77 -5.42 -10.32
C LEU A 37 -27.10 -6.76 -10.67
N GLY A 38 -27.52 -7.40 -11.76
CA GLY A 38 -26.89 -8.62 -12.28
C GLY A 38 -25.42 -8.40 -12.65
N LYS A 39 -25.12 -7.36 -13.43
CA LYS A 39 -23.73 -7.03 -13.82
C LYS A 39 -22.86 -6.66 -12.63
N ILE A 40 -23.39 -5.95 -11.64
CA ILE A 40 -22.64 -5.67 -10.41
C ILE A 40 -22.35 -6.95 -9.62
N GLY A 41 -23.32 -7.88 -9.53
CA GLY A 41 -23.09 -9.18 -8.90
C GLY A 41 -22.01 -10.01 -9.61
N GLU A 42 -22.09 -10.08 -10.94
CA GLU A 42 -21.09 -10.71 -11.80
C GLU A 42 -19.69 -10.09 -11.60
N TRP A 43 -19.59 -8.76 -11.60
CA TRP A 43 -18.30 -8.07 -11.42
C TRP A 43 -17.74 -8.13 -10.00
N LEU A 44 -18.59 -8.35 -9.00
CA LEU A 44 -18.17 -8.63 -7.63
C LEU A 44 -17.79 -10.10 -7.42
N ASP A 45 -17.99 -10.96 -8.43
CA ASP A 45 -17.80 -12.41 -8.37
C ASP A 45 -18.55 -13.04 -7.19
N ARG A 46 -19.84 -12.65 -7.04
CA ARG A 46 -20.69 -13.10 -5.93
C ARG A 46 -22.08 -13.49 -6.44
N PRO A 47 -22.63 -14.62 -5.96
CA PRO A 47 -24.04 -14.93 -6.17
C PRO A 47 -24.93 -13.84 -5.59
N LEU A 48 -26.02 -13.50 -6.29
CA LEU A 48 -26.89 -12.36 -5.96
C LEU A 48 -27.55 -12.51 -4.59
N GLU A 49 -27.78 -13.74 -4.14
CA GLU A 49 -28.33 -14.14 -2.85
C GLU A 49 -27.40 -13.78 -1.69
N THR A 50 -26.10 -13.61 -1.97
CA THR A 50 -25.09 -13.30 -0.97
C THR A 50 -24.78 -11.81 -0.86
N ILE A 51 -25.36 -10.96 -1.72
CA ILE A 51 -25.07 -9.52 -1.77
C ILE A 51 -26.22 -8.74 -1.13
N PRO A 52 -26.00 -7.97 -0.04
CA PRO A 52 -27.07 -7.18 0.59
C PRO A 52 -27.70 -6.17 -0.36
N ALA A 53 -29.04 -6.13 -0.44
CA ALA A 53 -29.83 -5.18 -1.23
C ALA A 53 -29.93 -3.79 -0.60
N ARG A 54 -28.78 -3.24 -0.22
CA ARG A 54 -28.68 -1.92 0.40
C ARG A 54 -27.45 -1.20 -0.12
N TRP A 55 -27.66 -0.01 -0.72
CA TRP A 55 -26.57 0.76 -1.31
C TRP A 55 -25.43 1.03 -0.32
N THR A 56 -25.75 1.36 0.95
CA THR A 56 -24.74 1.63 1.98
C THR A 56 -23.91 0.40 2.37
N ALA A 57 -24.36 -0.83 2.07
CA ALA A 57 -23.59 -2.05 2.28
C ALA A 57 -22.55 -2.29 1.17
N VAL A 58 -22.94 -1.98 -0.08
CA VAL A 58 -22.17 -2.33 -1.28
C VAL A 58 -21.40 -1.16 -1.86
N VAL A 59 -21.64 0.09 -1.44
CA VAL A 59 -21.03 1.30 -2.02
C VAL A 59 -19.50 1.24 -2.09
N LEU A 60 -18.86 0.65 -1.08
CA LEU A 60 -17.41 0.52 -1.02
C LEU A 60 -16.90 -0.56 -1.99
N SER A 61 -17.47 -1.76 -1.99
CA SER A 61 -17.05 -2.84 -2.91
C SER A 61 -17.37 -2.50 -4.37
N VAL A 62 -18.56 -1.96 -4.63
CA VAL A 62 -18.95 -1.41 -5.94
C VAL A 62 -18.05 -0.26 -6.36
N GLY A 63 -17.63 0.58 -5.41
CA GLY A 63 -16.69 1.68 -5.63
C GLY A 63 -15.27 1.20 -5.99
N GLN A 64 -14.86 0.04 -5.48
CA GLN A 64 -13.56 -0.59 -5.77
C GLN A 64 -13.51 -1.25 -7.16
N LEU A 65 -14.65 -1.52 -7.79
CA LEU A 65 -14.67 -2.01 -9.17
C LEU A 65 -13.94 -1.03 -10.09
N HIS A 66 -13.18 -1.56 -11.05
CA HIS A 66 -12.48 -0.75 -12.03
C HIS A 66 -12.88 -1.19 -13.42
N HIS A 67 -13.01 -0.25 -14.35
CA HIS A 67 -13.53 -0.50 -15.70
C HIS A 67 -12.59 -1.40 -16.52
N ALA A 68 -11.27 -1.19 -16.41
CA ALA A 68 -10.28 -1.92 -17.20
C ALA A 68 -10.20 -3.45 -16.95
N PRO A 69 -10.28 -3.97 -15.71
CA PRO A 69 -10.46 -5.42 -15.48
C PRO A 69 -11.76 -6.01 -15.99
N LEU A 70 -12.79 -5.19 -16.14
CA LEU A 70 -14.13 -5.62 -16.53
C LEU A 70 -14.35 -5.51 -18.05
N ASP A 71 -13.34 -5.06 -18.79
CA ASP A 71 -13.37 -4.80 -20.23
C ASP A 71 -14.56 -3.90 -20.65
N VAL A 72 -14.82 -2.86 -19.85
CA VAL A 72 -15.86 -1.86 -20.14
C VAL A 72 -15.29 -0.45 -20.08
N THR A 73 -16.00 0.51 -20.64
CA THR A 73 -15.63 1.93 -20.49
C THR A 73 -15.90 2.42 -19.07
N ALA A 74 -15.15 3.44 -18.63
CA ALA A 74 -15.43 4.14 -17.37
C ALA A 74 -16.88 4.66 -17.28
N LYS A 75 -17.45 5.10 -18.41
CA LYS A 75 -18.84 5.56 -18.49
C LYS A 75 -19.84 4.43 -18.30
N THR A 76 -19.59 3.25 -18.89
CA THR A 76 -20.44 2.06 -18.71
C THR A 76 -20.49 1.65 -17.25
N LEU A 77 -19.34 1.54 -16.58
CA LEU A 77 -19.29 1.22 -15.15
C LEU A 77 -20.01 2.29 -14.32
N ALA A 78 -19.81 3.57 -14.61
CA ALA A 78 -20.51 4.66 -13.93
C ALA A 78 -22.04 4.57 -14.07
N ASN A 79 -22.54 4.21 -15.26
CA ASN A 79 -23.97 4.02 -15.51
C ASN A 79 -24.54 2.85 -14.68
N HIS A 80 -23.86 1.70 -14.66
CA HIS A 80 -24.29 0.56 -13.84
C HIS A 80 -24.29 0.89 -12.34
N ARG A 81 -23.29 1.65 -11.86
CA ARG A 81 -23.26 2.15 -10.48
C ARG A 81 -24.46 3.04 -10.17
N ALA A 82 -24.77 3.99 -11.05
CA ALA A 82 -25.89 4.90 -10.88
C ALA A 82 -27.23 4.14 -10.86
N ASN A 83 -27.41 3.19 -11.79
CA ASN A 83 -28.61 2.35 -11.86
C ASN A 83 -28.75 1.44 -10.64
N ALA A 84 -27.67 0.77 -10.20
CA ALA A 84 -27.70 -0.06 -8.99
C ALA A 84 -28.02 0.78 -7.75
N ALA A 85 -27.42 1.96 -7.60
CA ALA A 85 -27.74 2.86 -6.50
C ALA A 85 -29.22 3.30 -6.52
N ALA A 86 -29.77 3.61 -7.69
CA ALA A 86 -31.17 3.97 -7.85
C ALA A 86 -32.11 2.80 -7.51
N ALA A 87 -31.84 1.61 -8.05
CA ALA A 87 -32.60 0.38 -7.81
C ALA A 87 -32.66 0.02 -6.32
N LEU A 88 -31.52 0.04 -5.64
CA LEU A 88 -31.44 -0.30 -4.20
C LEU A 88 -32.11 0.77 -3.32
N ARG A 89 -32.08 2.04 -3.72
CA ARG A 89 -32.80 3.11 -2.99
C ARG A 89 -34.31 3.01 -3.17
N TRP A 90 -34.78 2.59 -4.34
CA TRP A 90 -36.18 2.30 -4.57
C TRP A 90 -36.62 1.08 -3.75
N PHE A 91 -35.90 -0.03 -3.85
CA PHE A 91 -36.21 -1.26 -3.12
C PHE A 91 -36.24 -1.05 -1.60
N ALA A 92 -35.30 -0.24 -1.06
CA ALA A 92 -35.29 0.06 0.36
C ALA A 92 -36.54 0.80 0.84
N LYS A 93 -37.16 1.63 -0.01
CA LYS A 93 -38.43 2.30 0.31
C LYS A 93 -39.60 1.33 0.23
N GLU A 94 -39.67 0.54 -0.84
CA GLU A 94 -40.78 -0.38 -1.10
C GLU A 94 -40.87 -1.50 -0.06
N SER A 95 -39.73 -2.11 0.27
CA SER A 95 -39.64 -3.23 1.20
C SER A 95 -39.38 -2.79 2.65
N ASN A 96 -39.48 -1.49 2.94
CA ASN A 96 -39.16 -0.88 4.25
C ASN A 96 -37.80 -1.36 4.82
N VAL A 97 -36.81 -1.57 3.96
CA VAL A 97 -35.48 -1.98 4.37
C VAL A 97 -34.79 -0.77 4.99
N SER A 98 -34.38 -0.91 6.24
CA SER A 98 -33.72 0.20 6.91
C SER A 98 -32.43 0.57 6.16
N PRO A 99 -32.13 1.87 5.96
CA PRO A 99 -30.89 2.33 5.30
C PRO A 99 -29.60 1.90 6.02
N ARG A 100 -29.74 1.34 7.22
CA ARG A 100 -28.67 0.88 8.09
C ARG A 100 -28.66 -0.64 8.29
N GLY A 101 -29.49 -1.39 7.54
CA GLY A 101 -29.60 -2.85 7.60
C GLY A 101 -30.72 -3.31 8.53
N VAL A 102 -30.50 -4.45 9.19
CA VAL A 102 -31.46 -5.12 10.10
C VAL A 102 -32.17 -4.13 11.04
N LEU A 103 -33.48 -4.28 11.18
CA LEU A 103 -34.28 -3.51 12.14
C LEU A 103 -33.87 -3.87 13.57
N LEU A 104 -33.88 -2.87 14.47
CA LEU A 104 -33.60 -3.13 15.86
C LEU A 104 -34.79 -3.82 16.52
N LEU A 105 -34.54 -4.90 17.26
CA LEU A 105 -35.54 -5.43 18.18
C LEU A 105 -35.88 -4.36 19.24
N PRO A 106 -37.07 -4.39 19.86
CA PRO A 106 -37.51 -3.36 20.80
C PRO A 106 -36.51 -3.09 21.94
N ALA A 107 -35.91 -4.14 22.51
CA ALA A 107 -34.89 -4.00 23.55
C ALA A 107 -33.66 -3.20 23.08
N TRP A 108 -33.20 -3.46 21.85
CA TRP A 108 -32.08 -2.72 21.24
C TRP A 108 -32.45 -1.29 20.84
N ALA A 109 -33.70 -1.06 20.44
CA ALA A 109 -34.21 0.27 20.14
C ALA A 109 -34.26 1.14 21.41
N ALA A 110 -34.75 0.58 22.52
CA ALA A 110 -34.78 1.27 23.81
C ALA A 110 -33.38 1.70 24.28
N LEU A 111 -32.40 0.78 24.28
CA LEU A 111 -31.01 1.10 24.63
C LEU A 111 -30.42 2.14 23.68
N ARG A 112 -30.68 2.04 22.38
CA ARG A 112 -30.21 3.04 21.42
C ARG A 112 -30.78 4.41 21.79
N ASP A 113 -32.08 4.50 22.04
CA ASP A 113 -32.77 5.78 22.18
C ASP A 113 -32.33 6.52 23.46
N GLY A 114 -32.00 5.79 24.53
CA GLY A 114 -31.40 6.31 25.77
C GLY A 114 -29.98 6.89 25.65
N ILE A 115 -29.30 6.75 24.51
CA ILE A 115 -27.95 7.31 24.33
C ILE A 115 -28.03 8.75 23.78
N ASP A 116 -27.83 9.78 24.60
CA ASP A 116 -27.89 11.17 24.10
C ASP A 116 -26.73 11.53 23.15
N HIS A 117 -25.56 10.92 23.34
CA HIS A 117 -24.37 11.25 22.57
C HIS A 117 -24.38 10.65 21.15
N TYR A 118 -24.47 11.51 20.13
CA TYR A 118 -24.54 11.11 18.72
C TYR A 118 -23.38 10.19 18.29
N GLY A 119 -22.14 10.53 18.66
CA GLY A 119 -20.97 9.72 18.30
C GLY A 119 -21.01 8.30 18.91
N ARG A 120 -21.64 8.16 20.07
CA ARG A 120 -21.79 6.88 20.77
C ARG A 120 -22.87 6.03 20.10
N LYS A 121 -24.03 6.64 19.82
CA LYS A 121 -25.10 6.04 19.00
C LYS A 121 -24.54 5.50 17.67
N ALA A 122 -23.67 6.27 17.01
CA ALA A 122 -23.08 5.88 15.73
C ALA A 122 -22.15 4.66 15.85
N ARG A 123 -21.27 4.63 16.86
CA ARG A 123 -20.31 3.53 17.09
C ARG A 123 -20.99 2.21 17.47
N LEU A 124 -22.03 2.25 18.30
CA LEU A 124 -22.77 1.06 18.74
C LEU A 124 -23.83 0.58 17.72
N SER A 125 -24.22 1.44 16.78
CA SER A 125 -25.32 1.17 15.84
C SER A 125 -25.17 -0.12 15.03
N GLY A 126 -23.96 -0.42 14.57
CA GLY A 126 -23.70 -1.63 13.79
C GLY A 126 -23.81 -2.89 14.64
N PHE A 127 -23.33 -2.82 15.89
CA PHE A 127 -23.33 -3.93 16.84
C PHE A 127 -24.75 -4.29 17.28
N PHE A 128 -25.60 -3.30 17.58
CA PHE A 128 -27.00 -3.53 17.98
C PHE A 128 -27.82 -4.22 16.89
N ARG A 129 -27.58 -3.85 15.62
CA ARG A 129 -28.26 -4.47 14.48
C ARG A 129 -27.83 -5.89 14.24
N TYR A 130 -26.54 -6.17 14.41
CA TYR A 130 -26.03 -7.54 14.38
C TYR A 130 -26.72 -8.39 15.46
N CYS A 131 -26.74 -7.91 16.70
CA CYS A 131 -27.42 -8.62 17.79
C CYS A 131 -28.92 -8.81 17.52
N SER A 132 -29.59 -7.80 16.97
CA SER A 132 -31.01 -7.90 16.57
C SER A 132 -31.24 -8.96 15.50
N GLY A 133 -30.36 -9.04 14.48
CA GLY A 133 -30.46 -10.03 13.41
C GLY A 133 -30.17 -11.45 13.86
N MET A 134 -29.31 -11.62 14.87
CA MET A 134 -29.00 -12.90 15.48
C MET A 134 -29.99 -13.30 16.60
N GLY A 135 -30.94 -12.43 16.96
CA GLY A 135 -31.85 -12.67 18.09
C GLY A 135 -31.18 -12.63 19.47
N ILE A 136 -30.00 -12.01 19.59
CA ILE A 136 -29.24 -11.90 20.84
C ILE A 136 -29.84 -10.78 21.68
N SER A 137 -30.20 -11.09 22.93
CA SER A 137 -30.68 -10.10 23.90
C SER A 137 -29.53 -9.25 24.45
N PRO A 138 -29.78 -8.01 24.91
CA PRO A 138 -28.72 -7.18 25.48
C PRO A 138 -27.98 -7.82 26.65
N ASP A 139 -28.66 -8.60 27.48
CA ASP A 139 -28.08 -9.26 28.66
C ASP A 139 -27.18 -10.46 28.30
N ALA A 140 -27.28 -10.98 27.08
CA ALA A 140 -26.46 -12.08 26.59
C ALA A 140 -25.17 -11.62 25.88
N VAL A 141 -24.88 -10.31 25.87
CA VAL A 141 -23.70 -9.77 25.17
C VAL A 141 -22.42 -9.99 25.96
N GLY A 142 -21.47 -10.71 25.35
CA GLY A 142 -20.11 -10.86 25.87
C GLY A 142 -19.01 -10.61 24.83
N ASP A 143 -17.77 -10.88 25.22
CA ASP A 143 -16.59 -10.69 24.37
C ASP A 143 -16.64 -11.59 23.11
N GLU A 144 -17.26 -12.77 23.20
CA GLU A 144 -17.50 -13.66 22.06
C GLU A 144 -18.50 -13.04 21.07
N THR A 145 -19.58 -12.41 21.55
CA THR A 145 -20.54 -11.68 20.70
C THR A 145 -19.86 -10.54 19.96
N LEU A 146 -18.96 -9.81 20.64
CA LEU A 146 -18.16 -8.78 20.00
C LEU A 146 -17.21 -9.39 18.95
N ALA A 147 -16.59 -10.55 19.24
CA ALA A 147 -15.76 -11.26 18.28
C ALA A 147 -16.51 -11.67 17.01
N ASP A 148 -17.69 -12.27 17.18
CA ASP A 148 -18.53 -12.74 16.09
C ASP A 148 -19.09 -11.58 15.27
N TYR A 149 -19.46 -10.47 15.91
CA TYR A 149 -19.81 -9.25 15.19
C TYR A 149 -18.68 -8.77 14.28
N PHE A 150 -17.44 -8.74 14.78
CA PHE A 150 -16.30 -8.32 13.96
C PHE A 150 -15.97 -9.35 12.86
N ARG A 151 -16.22 -10.65 13.08
CA ARG A 151 -16.11 -11.70 12.05
C ARG A 151 -17.17 -11.51 10.96
N TYR A 152 -18.43 -11.29 11.33
CA TYR A 152 -19.52 -10.98 10.42
C TYR A 152 -19.27 -9.69 9.64
N ARG A 153 -18.85 -8.63 10.32
CA ARG A 153 -18.51 -7.33 9.72
C ARG A 153 -17.40 -7.46 8.69
N ALA A 154 -16.37 -8.26 8.97
CA ALA A 154 -15.29 -8.54 8.03
C ALA A 154 -15.75 -9.34 6.80
N ALA A 155 -16.68 -10.28 6.98
CA ALA A 155 -17.20 -11.12 5.89
C ALA A 155 -18.22 -10.40 5.00
N THR A 156 -19.00 -9.47 5.55
CA THR A 156 -20.17 -8.89 4.88
C THR A 156 -20.02 -7.41 4.53
N THR A 157 -19.04 -6.72 5.10
CA THR A 157 -18.82 -5.28 4.89
C THR A 157 -17.34 -4.97 4.67
N SER A 158 -17.06 -3.73 4.27
CA SER A 158 -15.69 -3.19 4.13
C SER A 158 -15.37 -2.16 5.21
N LEU A 159 -16.12 -2.17 6.31
CA LEU A 159 -15.90 -1.28 7.44
C LEU A 159 -14.69 -1.75 8.28
N GLU A 160 -13.93 -0.79 8.83
CA GLU A 160 -12.73 -1.01 9.64
C GLU A 160 -12.94 -2.08 10.73
N THR A 161 -12.04 -3.06 10.82
CA THR A 161 -12.11 -4.17 11.80
C THR A 161 -10.87 -4.25 12.70
N SER A 162 -10.00 -3.24 12.68
CA SER A 162 -8.81 -3.19 13.52
C SER A 162 -9.11 -3.19 15.03
N VAL A 163 -8.05 -3.43 15.81
CA VAL A 163 -8.04 -3.33 17.27
C VAL A 163 -8.61 -1.99 17.74
N ALA A 164 -8.31 -0.89 17.06
CA ALA A 164 -8.85 0.44 17.39
C ALA A 164 -10.38 0.51 17.18
N ALA A 165 -10.90 -0.06 16.09
CA ALA A 165 -12.34 -0.12 15.85
C ALA A 165 -13.05 -1.01 16.88
N ARG A 166 -12.45 -2.15 17.24
CA ARG A 166 -12.97 -3.08 18.25
C ARG A 166 -12.99 -2.44 19.64
N ARG A 167 -11.89 -1.76 20.03
CA ARG A 167 -11.80 -0.97 21.25
C ARG A 167 -12.87 0.12 21.30
N SER A 168 -13.07 0.83 20.20
CA SER A 168 -14.06 1.91 20.12
C SER A 168 -15.47 1.42 20.47
N VAL A 169 -15.87 0.23 19.97
CA VAL A 169 -17.17 -0.37 20.29
C VAL A 169 -17.23 -0.81 21.76
N ALA A 170 -16.21 -1.54 22.25
CA ALA A 170 -16.16 -2.03 23.63
C ALA A 170 -16.19 -0.88 24.65
N ARG A 171 -15.42 0.18 24.41
CA ARG A 171 -15.37 1.37 25.27
C ARG A 171 -16.72 2.07 25.34
N GLU A 172 -17.38 2.30 24.20
CA GLU A 172 -18.68 2.95 24.18
C GLU A 172 -19.79 2.10 24.84
N TRP A 173 -19.68 0.77 24.74
CA TRP A 173 -20.54 -0.15 25.49
C TRP A 173 -20.34 0.04 27.01
N ASN A 174 -19.09 -0.03 27.48
CA ASN A 174 -18.75 0.10 28.89
C ASN A 174 -19.13 1.46 29.48
N VAL A 175 -18.93 2.54 28.71
CA VAL A 175 -19.35 3.90 29.10
C VAL A 175 -20.87 3.98 29.22
N SER A 176 -21.62 3.42 28.26
CA SER A 176 -23.09 3.42 28.34
C SER A 176 -23.59 2.65 29.57
N ALA A 177 -22.94 1.52 29.86
CA ALA A 177 -23.24 0.70 31.01
C ALA A 177 -22.90 1.34 32.37
N GLY A 178 -22.19 2.48 32.38
CA GLY A 178 -21.98 3.32 33.57
C GLY A 178 -22.90 4.52 33.68
N LEU A 179 -23.65 4.85 32.61
CA LEU A 179 -24.50 6.04 32.54
C LEU A 179 -25.99 5.70 32.62
N ASP A 180 -26.40 4.56 32.07
CA ASP A 180 -27.80 4.15 31.98
C ASP A 180 -28.06 2.94 32.89
N PRO A 181 -28.88 3.07 33.96
CA PRO A 181 -29.25 1.96 34.83
C PRO A 181 -30.03 0.83 34.13
N ALA A 182 -30.66 1.10 32.98
CA ALA A 182 -31.35 0.11 32.17
C ALA A 182 -30.40 -0.68 31.24
N TRP A 183 -29.11 -0.35 31.24
CA TRP A 183 -28.10 -1.02 30.43
C TRP A 183 -27.64 -2.34 31.08
N PRO A 184 -27.31 -3.37 30.29
CA PRO A 184 -26.73 -4.61 30.80
C PRO A 184 -25.49 -4.40 31.69
N THR A 185 -25.36 -5.17 32.77
CA THR A 185 -24.24 -5.03 33.70
C THR A 185 -22.91 -5.53 33.13
N GLN A 186 -22.95 -6.45 32.17
CA GLN A 186 -21.77 -7.07 31.57
C GLN A 186 -20.90 -6.05 30.83
N ARG A 187 -19.60 -6.04 31.16
CA ARG A 187 -18.57 -5.19 30.53
C ARG A 187 -17.83 -5.97 29.44
N LEU A 188 -17.38 -5.26 28.41
CA LEU A 188 -16.56 -5.79 27.31
C LEU A 188 -15.08 -5.42 27.53
N THR A 189 -14.16 -6.27 27.09
CA THR A 189 -12.72 -6.03 27.24
C THR A 189 -12.23 -4.93 26.28
N GLU A 190 -11.53 -3.90 26.78
CA GLU A 190 -10.90 -2.83 25.97
C GLU A 190 -9.45 -3.16 25.60
N PRO A 191 -9.09 -3.30 24.31
CA PRO A 191 -7.70 -3.44 23.88
C PRO A 191 -6.85 -2.17 24.16
N PRO A 192 -5.57 -2.26 24.59
CA PRO A 192 -4.70 -1.11 24.92
C PRO A 192 -4.31 -0.23 23.71
N LEU A 193 -3.93 1.06 23.95
CA LEU A 193 -3.43 2.03 22.95
C LEU A 193 -2.10 2.65 23.44
N SER A 194 -1.14 2.94 22.55
CA SER A 194 0.12 3.63 22.89
C SER A 194 -0.03 5.16 22.82
N VAL A 195 0.63 5.90 23.72
CA VAL A 195 0.62 7.39 23.80
C VAL A 195 1.92 7.95 23.22
N ALA A 196 1.85 8.93 22.32
CA ALA A 196 3.03 9.58 21.73
C ALA A 196 3.56 10.73 22.63
N SER A 197 4.87 10.76 22.90
CA SER A 197 5.56 11.80 23.67
C SER A 197 5.85 13.07 22.83
N GLY A 198 5.45 14.24 23.34
CA GLY A 198 5.41 15.54 22.65
C GLY A 198 6.67 16.43 22.71
N LEU A 199 7.86 15.89 22.98
CA LEU A 199 9.10 16.69 23.17
C LEU A 199 9.62 17.38 21.88
N ALA A 200 10.17 18.59 22.01
CA ALA A 200 10.87 19.33 20.96
C ALA A 200 12.40 19.13 21.02
N TRP A 201 13.12 19.43 19.92
CA TRP A 201 14.59 19.29 19.87
C TRP A 201 15.33 20.18 20.87
N SER A 202 14.76 21.34 21.22
CA SER A 202 15.31 22.26 22.22
C SER A 202 15.30 21.70 23.63
N ASP A 203 14.42 20.72 23.90
CA ASP A 203 14.19 20.20 25.25
C ASP A 203 15.26 19.15 25.63
N PHE A 204 16.01 18.65 24.65
CA PHE A 204 17.03 17.64 24.88
C PHE A 204 18.29 18.23 25.52
N PRO A 205 18.96 17.51 26.44
CA PRO A 205 20.18 17.98 27.10
C PRO A 205 21.25 18.42 26.11
N ASN A 206 21.99 19.50 26.45
CA ASN A 206 22.97 20.12 25.55
C ASN A 206 24.05 19.14 25.07
N GLY A 207 24.67 18.40 26.00
CA GLY A 207 25.72 17.43 25.65
C GLY A 207 25.25 16.36 24.66
N LEU A 208 24.03 15.86 24.83
CA LEU A 208 23.45 14.90 23.89
C LEU A 208 23.22 15.52 22.51
N ARG A 209 22.74 16.77 22.45
CA ARG A 209 22.52 17.45 21.17
C ARG A 209 23.84 17.67 20.43
N GLU A 210 24.88 18.10 21.14
CA GLU A 210 26.23 18.29 20.60
C GLU A 210 26.81 16.99 20.07
N ASP A 211 26.79 15.91 20.86
CA ASP A 211 27.28 14.60 20.42
C ASP A 211 26.55 14.06 19.19
N ILE A 212 25.23 14.25 19.11
CA ILE A 212 24.44 13.85 17.95
C ILE A 212 24.84 14.65 16.71
N GLU A 213 24.98 15.98 16.82
CA GLU A 213 25.40 16.81 15.69
C GLU A 213 26.81 16.47 15.24
N ASP A 214 27.75 16.24 16.16
CA ASP A 214 29.11 15.81 15.84
C ASP A 214 29.14 14.46 15.14
N TYR A 215 28.32 13.51 15.60
CA TYR A 215 28.14 12.24 14.91
C TYR A 215 27.58 12.44 13.50
N LEU A 216 26.54 13.25 13.30
CA LEU A 216 25.94 13.52 11.99
C LEU A 216 26.92 14.24 11.05
N VAL A 217 27.74 15.16 11.55
CA VAL A 217 28.83 15.81 10.82
C VAL A 217 29.88 14.78 10.43
N SER A 218 30.24 13.84 11.31
CA SER A 218 31.17 12.74 10.98
C SER A 218 30.62 11.87 9.83
N LEU A 219 29.29 11.75 9.71
CA LEU A 219 28.66 10.98 8.63
C LEU A 219 28.89 11.59 7.25
N SER A 220 29.08 12.91 7.18
CA SER A 220 29.40 13.65 5.93
C SER A 220 30.86 13.51 5.48
N LYS A 221 31.72 12.92 6.31
CA LYS A 221 33.16 12.80 6.06
C LYS A 221 33.54 11.36 5.70
N ILE A 222 34.73 11.19 5.15
CA ILE A 222 35.33 9.87 4.94
C ILE A 222 35.74 9.33 6.33
N ARG A 223 35.22 8.15 6.69
CA ARG A 223 35.53 7.51 7.98
C ARG A 223 36.42 6.29 7.77
N ARG A 224 37.21 5.92 8.78
CA ARG A 224 37.97 4.66 8.82
C ARG A 224 37.50 3.87 10.04
N SER A 225 37.25 2.57 9.88
CA SER A 225 37.04 1.69 11.03
C SER A 225 38.36 1.46 11.78
N PRO A 226 38.31 0.96 13.02
CA PRO A 226 39.51 0.48 13.73
C PRO A 226 40.31 -0.54 12.92
N THR A 227 39.63 -1.35 12.10
CA THR A 227 40.24 -2.31 11.17
C THR A 227 40.77 -1.69 9.85
N GLY A 228 40.86 -0.36 9.75
CA GLY A 228 41.35 0.36 8.58
C GLY A 228 40.37 0.44 7.40
N ARG A 229 39.17 -0.14 7.51
CA ARG A 229 38.17 -0.15 6.45
C ARG A 229 37.62 1.26 6.21
N ARG A 230 37.83 1.79 5.01
CA ARG A 230 37.34 3.11 4.60
C ARG A 230 35.85 3.09 4.28
N SER A 231 35.09 3.92 4.99
CA SER A 231 33.67 4.19 4.74
C SER A 231 33.51 5.56 4.08
N ARG A 232 32.64 5.62 3.07
CA ARG A 232 32.39 6.84 2.30
C ARG A 232 31.41 7.78 3.03
N PRO A 233 31.39 9.08 2.68
CA PRO A 233 30.38 10.01 3.15
C PRO A 233 28.97 9.51 2.86
N CYS A 234 28.10 9.64 3.85
CA CYS A 234 26.67 9.43 3.70
C CYS A 234 26.06 10.58 2.89
N SER A 235 24.97 10.31 2.17
CA SER A 235 24.24 11.39 1.48
C SER A 235 23.48 12.27 2.49
N PRO A 236 23.14 13.52 2.15
CA PRO A 236 22.34 14.39 3.02
C PRO A 236 21.03 13.75 3.46
N ARG A 237 20.40 12.95 2.58
CA ARG A 237 19.17 12.21 2.91
C ARG A 237 19.41 11.16 4.00
N THR A 238 20.48 10.38 3.90
CA THR A 238 20.84 9.38 4.93
C THR A 238 21.09 10.04 6.27
N ILE A 239 21.78 11.20 6.29
CA ILE A 239 22.06 11.97 7.51
C ILE A 239 20.75 12.47 8.13
N LYS A 240 19.84 13.04 7.33
CA LYS A 240 18.52 13.49 7.79
C LYS A 240 17.70 12.33 8.40
N THR A 241 17.72 11.16 7.77
CA THR A 241 17.05 9.97 8.31
C THR A 241 17.66 9.55 9.64
N CYS A 242 18.99 9.50 9.73
CA CYS A 242 19.68 9.15 10.97
C CYS A 242 19.32 10.10 12.12
N ARG A 243 19.25 11.41 11.86
CA ARG A 243 18.80 12.40 12.85
C ARG A 243 17.39 12.09 13.35
N ALA A 244 16.45 11.87 12.44
CA ALA A 244 15.06 11.59 12.79
C ALA A 244 14.92 10.29 13.63
N GLU A 245 15.70 9.26 13.31
CA GLU A 245 15.72 8.00 14.06
C GLU A 245 16.26 8.19 15.47
N LEU A 246 17.36 8.93 15.65
CA LEU A 246 17.91 9.23 16.98
C LEU A 246 16.93 10.04 17.83
N VAL A 247 16.26 11.02 17.24
CA VAL A 247 15.19 11.78 17.92
C VAL A 247 14.04 10.87 18.34
N ALA A 248 13.63 9.92 17.49
CA ALA A 248 12.59 8.96 17.82
C ALA A 248 13.00 8.03 18.97
N VAL A 249 14.26 7.57 18.99
CA VAL A 249 14.83 6.78 20.08
C VAL A 249 14.80 7.55 21.41
N ILE A 250 15.21 8.81 21.44
CA ILE A 250 15.16 9.65 22.67
C ILE A 250 13.73 9.77 23.17
N LYS A 251 12.78 10.10 22.29
CA LYS A 251 11.35 10.19 22.66
C LYS A 251 10.80 8.88 23.17
N LYS A 252 11.25 7.75 22.61
CA LYS A 252 10.86 6.41 23.05
C LYS A 252 11.44 6.09 24.43
N ALA A 253 12.69 6.47 24.69
CA ALA A 253 13.33 6.30 26.00
C ALA A 253 12.55 7.04 27.10
N VAL A 254 12.20 8.30 26.85
CA VAL A 254 11.38 9.07 27.80
C VAL A 254 9.99 8.46 27.98
N GLY A 255 9.36 8.01 26.89
CA GLY A 255 8.08 7.29 26.96
C GLY A 255 8.15 5.96 27.72
N ALA A 256 9.33 5.33 27.78
CA ALA A 256 9.59 4.11 28.54
C ALA A 256 9.96 4.39 30.02
N GLY A 257 9.93 5.65 30.46
CA GLY A 257 10.21 6.05 31.85
C GLY A 257 11.65 6.47 32.14
N ILE A 258 12.50 6.58 31.11
CA ILE A 258 13.86 7.12 31.29
C ILE A 258 13.77 8.64 31.44
N GLN A 259 14.31 9.16 32.55
CA GLN A 259 14.37 10.59 32.80
C GLN A 259 15.28 11.28 31.76
N LEU A 260 14.81 12.38 31.20
CA LEU A 260 15.51 13.08 30.11
C LEU A 260 16.86 13.65 30.60
N GLU A 261 16.94 14.02 31.88
CA GLU A 261 18.12 14.55 32.55
C GLU A 261 19.27 13.52 32.60
N ASN A 262 18.96 12.21 32.54
CA ASN A 262 19.95 11.14 32.55
C ASN A 262 20.57 10.89 31.16
N LEU A 263 19.99 11.45 30.10
CA LEU A 263 20.46 11.32 28.72
C LEU A 263 21.41 12.46 28.36
N THR A 264 22.52 12.57 29.08
CA THR A 264 23.45 13.72 28.99
C THR A 264 24.40 13.68 27.79
N SER A 265 24.59 12.50 27.17
CA SER A 265 25.54 12.25 26.07
C SER A 265 25.06 11.15 25.13
N LEU A 266 25.66 11.02 23.95
CA LEU A 266 25.36 9.92 23.04
C LEU A 266 25.69 8.56 23.68
N ALA A 267 26.73 8.48 24.51
CA ALA A 267 27.07 7.27 25.27
C ALA A 267 25.94 6.86 26.24
N SER A 268 25.35 7.82 26.96
CA SER A 268 24.21 7.55 27.85
C SER A 268 22.97 7.09 27.09
N LEU A 269 22.73 7.61 25.88
CA LEU A 269 21.59 7.20 25.04
C LEU A 269 21.71 5.77 24.53
N VAL A 270 22.93 5.33 24.22
CA VAL A 270 23.20 4.00 23.65
C VAL A 270 23.64 2.97 24.69
N HIS A 271 23.62 3.34 25.98
CA HIS A 271 23.88 2.41 27.07
C HIS A 271 22.82 1.31 27.09
N PRO A 272 23.16 0.03 27.34
CA PRO A 272 22.19 -1.08 27.32
C PRO A 272 21.00 -0.86 28.26
N ASP A 273 21.20 -0.25 29.44
CA ASP A 273 20.11 0.07 30.38
C ASP A 273 19.08 1.08 29.84
N VAL A 274 19.43 1.83 28.79
CA VAL A 274 18.51 2.70 28.05
C VAL A 274 17.98 2.00 26.79
N VAL A 275 18.86 1.33 26.05
CA VAL A 275 18.52 0.68 24.78
C VAL A 275 17.53 -0.47 24.98
N GLU A 276 17.68 -1.28 26.02
CA GLU A 276 16.84 -2.44 26.28
C GLU A 276 15.36 -2.03 26.52
N PRO A 277 15.02 -1.10 27.44
CA PRO A 277 13.66 -0.59 27.57
C PRO A 277 13.10 0.06 26.30
N VAL A 278 13.95 0.74 25.52
CA VAL A 278 13.54 1.36 24.25
C VAL A 278 13.13 0.31 23.22
N ILE A 279 13.95 -0.73 23.06
CA ILE A 279 13.67 -1.82 22.12
C ILE A 279 12.43 -2.59 22.56
N GLU A 280 12.25 -2.87 23.85
CA GLU A 280 11.03 -3.49 24.38
C GLU A 280 9.79 -2.63 24.12
N ALA A 281 9.89 -1.31 24.27
CA ALA A 281 8.79 -0.40 23.98
C ALA A 281 8.43 -0.38 22.49
N TYR A 282 9.42 -0.42 21.59
CA TYR A 282 9.17 -0.59 20.16
C TYR A 282 8.55 -1.95 19.84
N TRP A 283 9.09 -3.04 20.38
CA TRP A 283 8.58 -4.40 20.14
C TRP A 283 7.12 -4.53 20.60
N ARG A 284 6.79 -4.01 21.78
CA ARG A 284 5.40 -4.03 22.30
C ARG A 284 4.42 -3.31 21.37
N GLU A 285 4.87 -2.27 20.67
CA GLU A 285 4.07 -1.56 19.66
C GLU A 285 3.98 -2.31 18.33
N ASP A 286 5.00 -3.10 17.99
CA ASP A 286 5.05 -3.90 16.77
C ASP A 286 4.12 -5.13 16.84
N GLY A 287 3.91 -5.68 18.05
CA GLY A 287 3.03 -6.82 18.30
C GLY A 287 3.81 -8.10 18.62
N ASP A 288 3.44 -9.20 17.97
CA ASP A 288 4.04 -10.51 18.24
C ASP A 288 5.53 -10.57 17.85
N GLU A 289 5.92 -9.86 16.79
CA GLU A 289 7.28 -9.82 16.25
C GLU A 289 7.76 -8.38 16.03
N PRO A 290 9.07 -8.08 16.20
CA PRO A 290 9.61 -6.76 15.98
C PRO A 290 9.63 -6.42 14.49
N ASN A 291 9.25 -5.20 14.14
CA ASN A 291 9.27 -4.75 12.77
C ASN A 291 10.72 -4.49 12.28
N VAL A 292 10.90 -4.37 10.96
CA VAL A 292 12.22 -4.12 10.35
C VAL A 292 12.90 -2.85 10.87
N PHE A 293 12.12 -1.81 11.21
CA PHE A 293 12.65 -0.58 11.76
C PHE A 293 13.26 -0.80 13.15
N THR A 294 12.59 -1.54 14.04
CA THR A 294 13.08 -1.89 15.38
C THR A 294 14.38 -2.68 15.31
N ILE A 295 14.45 -3.67 14.41
CA ILE A 295 15.66 -4.44 14.14
C ILE A 295 16.80 -3.53 13.63
N ASP A 296 16.52 -2.67 12.65
CA ASP A 296 17.50 -1.76 12.07
C ASP A 296 18.00 -0.71 13.07
N VAL A 297 17.13 -0.26 13.98
CA VAL A 297 17.48 0.64 15.10
C VAL A 297 18.37 -0.07 16.10
N GLY A 298 18.05 -1.29 16.53
CA GLY A 298 18.92 -2.08 17.43
C GLY A 298 20.33 -2.26 16.87
N GLN A 299 20.43 -2.66 15.60
CA GLN A 299 21.70 -2.77 14.87
C GLN A 299 22.46 -1.43 14.79
N LYS A 300 21.75 -0.30 14.72
CA LYS A 300 22.36 1.03 14.68
C LYS A 300 22.86 1.45 16.06
N LEU A 301 22.08 1.23 17.11
CA LEU A 301 22.44 1.56 18.48
C LEU A 301 23.66 0.75 18.95
N MET A 302 23.73 -0.54 18.62
CA MET A 302 24.93 -1.36 18.85
C MET A 302 26.17 -0.77 18.16
N ARG A 303 26.06 -0.40 16.89
CA ARG A 303 27.18 0.24 16.16
C ARG A 303 27.59 1.57 16.75
N LEU A 304 26.64 2.34 17.28
CA LEU A 304 26.91 3.60 17.96
C LEU A 304 27.58 3.36 19.31
N GLY A 305 27.15 2.37 20.09
CA GLY A 305 27.81 1.96 21.34
C GLY A 305 29.30 1.67 21.15
N ARG A 306 29.65 0.94 20.08
CA ARG A 306 31.06 0.69 19.69
C ARG A 306 31.85 1.96 19.32
N LEU A 307 31.18 3.04 18.92
CA LEU A 307 31.81 4.33 18.59
C LEU A 307 31.83 5.30 19.78
N SER A 308 30.95 5.12 20.76
CA SER A 308 30.80 5.97 21.93
C SER A 308 31.73 5.61 23.09
N GLY A 309 32.62 4.63 22.91
CA GLY A 309 33.62 4.27 23.91
C GLY A 309 33.06 3.59 25.16
N LEU A 310 31.93 2.88 25.02
CA LEU A 310 31.36 2.07 26.11
C LEU A 310 32.32 0.94 26.54
N GLU A 311 32.18 0.50 27.78
CA GLU A 311 32.89 -0.68 28.30
C GLU A 311 32.49 -1.97 27.57
N SER A 312 33.36 -2.97 27.59
CA SER A 312 33.18 -4.22 26.85
C SER A 312 31.90 -4.96 27.24
N THR A 313 31.59 -5.00 28.54
CA THR A 313 30.36 -5.60 29.10
C THR A 313 29.09 -4.96 28.54
N ALA A 314 29.08 -3.63 28.40
CA ALA A 314 27.95 -2.91 27.82
C ALA A 314 27.83 -3.18 26.30
N ILE A 315 28.95 -3.28 25.59
CA ILE A 315 28.97 -3.63 24.17
C ILE A 315 28.43 -5.05 23.95
N ASP A 316 28.86 -6.02 24.76
CA ASP A 316 28.40 -7.41 24.66
C ASP A 316 26.87 -7.51 24.82
N ARG A 317 26.29 -6.79 25.79
CA ARG A 317 24.82 -6.70 25.95
C ARG A 317 24.12 -6.10 24.72
N LEU A 318 24.69 -5.05 24.12
CA LEU A 318 24.12 -4.46 22.89
C LEU A 318 24.21 -5.42 21.69
N GLU A 319 25.26 -6.23 21.62
CA GLU A 319 25.42 -7.25 20.59
C GLU A 319 24.40 -8.37 20.75
N GLU A 320 24.15 -8.81 21.99
CA GLU A 320 23.11 -9.80 22.29
C GLU A 320 21.71 -9.28 21.91
N ILE A 321 21.36 -8.04 22.30
CA ILE A 321 20.09 -7.41 21.91
C ILE A 321 19.96 -7.36 20.38
N ALA A 322 21.01 -6.92 19.68
CA ALA A 322 21.01 -6.80 18.23
C ALA A 322 20.94 -8.17 17.53
N ALA A 323 21.56 -9.21 18.09
CA ALA A 323 21.50 -10.57 17.59
C ALA A 323 20.09 -11.16 17.74
N ARG A 324 19.48 -11.04 18.94
CA ARG A 324 18.11 -11.46 19.22
C ARG A 324 17.11 -10.84 18.25
N LEU A 325 17.23 -9.54 17.97
CA LEU A 325 16.37 -8.86 17.00
C LEU A 325 16.55 -9.40 15.57
N GLU A 326 17.77 -9.76 15.18
CA GLU A 326 18.08 -10.22 13.82
C GLU A 326 17.48 -11.60 13.52
N GLU A 327 17.19 -12.42 14.54
CA GLU A 327 16.47 -13.70 14.41
C GLU A 327 15.07 -13.54 13.80
N TYR A 328 14.43 -12.38 14.02
CA TYR A 328 13.11 -12.03 13.49
C TYR A 328 13.20 -11.34 12.12
N ARG A 329 14.40 -11.16 11.56
CA ARG A 329 14.53 -10.54 10.24
C ARG A 329 14.06 -11.51 9.17
N HIS A 330 12.84 -11.28 8.70
CA HIS A 330 12.31 -11.93 7.52
C HIS A 330 13.09 -11.48 6.28
N GLY A 331 13.83 -12.41 5.67
CA GLY A 331 14.41 -12.21 4.35
C GLY A 331 13.31 -12.12 3.28
N GLY A 332 13.55 -11.32 2.24
CA GLY A 332 12.69 -11.29 1.05
C GLY A 332 11.82 -10.04 0.89
N MET A 333 10.71 -10.19 0.19
CA MET A 333 9.83 -9.09 -0.20
C MET A 333 8.68 -8.88 0.79
N THR A 334 8.33 -7.62 1.02
CA THR A 334 7.12 -7.26 1.79
C THR A 334 5.84 -7.82 1.15
N GLU A 335 4.82 -8.13 1.96
CA GLU A 335 3.52 -8.61 1.45
C GLU A 335 2.88 -7.65 0.43
N LYS A 336 3.07 -6.33 0.61
CA LYS A 336 2.64 -5.33 -0.36
C LYS A 336 3.25 -5.56 -1.75
N ASN A 337 4.54 -5.89 -1.82
CA ASN A 337 5.18 -6.14 -3.10
C ASN A 337 4.91 -7.55 -3.62
N LEU A 338 4.74 -8.56 -2.74
CA LEU A 338 4.31 -9.90 -3.12
C LEU A 338 2.90 -9.89 -3.73
N SER A 339 1.96 -9.17 -3.12
CA SER A 339 0.60 -8.98 -3.63
C SER A 339 0.61 -8.35 -5.03
N LEU A 340 1.46 -7.35 -5.26
CA LEU A 340 1.66 -6.81 -6.61
C LEU A 340 2.21 -7.86 -7.56
N ILE A 341 3.26 -8.61 -7.17
CA ILE A 341 3.84 -9.65 -8.02
C ILE A 341 2.77 -10.65 -8.44
N ARG A 342 1.96 -11.16 -7.50
CA ARG A 342 0.85 -12.08 -7.78
C ARG A 342 -0.12 -11.52 -8.82
N LYS A 343 -0.39 -10.21 -8.78
CA LYS A 343 -1.24 -9.54 -9.77
C LYS A 343 -0.55 -9.45 -11.13
N VAL A 344 0.67 -8.95 -11.22
CA VAL A 344 1.32 -8.70 -12.52
C VAL A 344 1.77 -9.99 -13.23
N THR A 345 1.98 -11.08 -12.49
CA THR A 345 2.24 -12.39 -13.08
C THR A 345 0.97 -13.09 -13.56
N ALA A 346 -0.23 -12.62 -13.18
CA ALA A 346 -1.47 -13.14 -13.73
C ALA A 346 -1.59 -12.79 -15.23
N PRO A 347 -2.15 -13.70 -16.06
CA PRO A 347 -2.30 -13.47 -17.50
C PRO A 347 -3.01 -12.14 -17.81
N GLY A 348 -2.49 -11.38 -18.77
CA GLY A 348 -3.10 -10.13 -19.26
C GLY A 348 -2.99 -8.91 -18.34
N VAL A 349 -2.71 -9.08 -17.05
CA VAL A 349 -2.71 -7.97 -16.09
C VAL A 349 -1.58 -6.97 -16.36
N TRP A 350 -0.35 -7.46 -16.54
CA TRP A 350 0.79 -6.59 -16.86
C TRP A 350 0.68 -5.96 -18.25
N ARG A 351 0.01 -6.63 -19.18
CA ARG A 351 -0.22 -6.12 -20.55
C ARG A 351 -0.90 -4.76 -20.54
N ARG A 352 -1.86 -4.55 -19.63
CA ARG A 352 -2.52 -3.24 -19.46
C ARG A 352 -1.56 -2.11 -19.10
N VAL A 353 -0.44 -2.41 -18.43
CA VAL A 353 0.60 -1.44 -18.09
C VAL A 353 1.57 -1.26 -19.26
N THR A 354 1.96 -2.34 -19.96
CA THR A 354 2.89 -2.27 -21.10
C THR A 354 2.29 -1.61 -22.32
N ASP A 355 0.98 -1.73 -22.52
CA ASP A 355 0.25 -1.15 -23.66
C ASP A 355 -0.16 0.31 -23.38
N LEU A 356 -0.12 0.73 -22.11
CA LEU A 356 -0.54 2.06 -21.67
C LEU A 356 0.25 3.21 -22.32
N PRO A 357 1.59 3.16 -22.50
CA PRO A 357 2.32 4.23 -23.18
C PRO A 357 1.74 4.57 -24.56
N ALA A 358 1.43 3.57 -25.38
CA ALA A 358 0.85 3.80 -26.70
C ALA A 358 -0.53 4.46 -26.62
N ALA A 359 -1.40 3.97 -25.71
CA ALA A 359 -2.71 4.55 -25.48
C ALA A 359 -2.64 6.02 -25.00
N LEU A 360 -1.68 6.33 -24.12
CA LEU A 360 -1.46 7.70 -23.63
C LEU A 360 -0.92 8.62 -24.73
N MET A 361 -0.07 8.14 -25.63
CA MET A 361 0.39 8.94 -26.76
C MET A 361 -0.75 9.28 -27.72
N ILE A 362 -1.64 8.32 -28.00
CA ILE A 362 -2.86 8.58 -28.79
C ILE A 362 -3.71 9.66 -28.12
N GLU A 363 -3.95 9.55 -26.80
CA GLU A 363 -4.69 10.56 -26.04
C GLU A 363 -4.01 11.95 -26.09
N ALA A 364 -2.68 11.99 -25.98
CA ALA A 364 -1.89 13.21 -26.07
C ALA A 364 -2.06 13.89 -27.43
N ARG A 365 -1.95 13.14 -28.53
CA ARG A 365 -2.16 13.66 -29.90
C ARG A 365 -3.54 14.29 -30.07
N HIS A 366 -4.61 13.60 -29.64
CA HIS A 366 -5.98 14.13 -29.73
C HIS A 366 -6.18 15.40 -28.89
N THR A 367 -5.50 15.51 -27.76
CA THR A 367 -5.63 16.64 -26.83
C THR A 367 -4.78 17.84 -27.26
N ASN A 368 -3.72 17.64 -28.05
CA ASN A 368 -2.67 18.63 -28.28
C ASN A 368 -3.19 19.95 -28.86
N ALA A 369 -4.11 19.87 -29.82
CA ALA A 369 -4.65 21.04 -30.52
C ALA A 369 -5.36 22.04 -29.59
N HIS A 370 -6.01 21.57 -28.52
CA HIS A 370 -6.85 22.40 -27.66
C HIS A 370 -6.29 22.56 -26.23
N ALA A 371 -5.38 21.68 -25.81
CA ALA A 371 -4.76 21.73 -24.47
C ALA A 371 -3.32 21.19 -24.51
N PRO A 372 -2.36 21.92 -25.11
CA PRO A 372 -1.00 21.44 -25.39
C PRO A 372 -0.23 21.08 -24.11
N VAL A 373 -0.36 21.85 -23.03
CA VAL A 373 0.32 21.52 -21.75
C VAL A 373 -0.23 20.21 -21.15
N LYS A 374 -1.55 19.97 -21.26
CA LYS A 374 -2.17 18.73 -20.76
C LYS A 374 -1.74 17.54 -21.62
N ALA A 375 -1.74 17.69 -22.94
CA ALA A 375 -1.22 16.70 -23.87
C ALA A 375 0.23 16.34 -23.56
N ALA A 376 1.07 17.34 -23.33
CA ALA A 376 2.47 17.14 -23.00
C ALA A 376 2.69 16.44 -21.65
N LEU A 377 1.89 16.74 -20.62
CA LEU A 377 1.91 15.99 -19.37
C LEU A 377 1.47 14.52 -19.58
N THR A 378 0.50 14.26 -20.44
CA THR A 378 0.09 12.89 -20.78
C THR A 378 1.21 12.13 -21.52
N ALA A 379 1.82 12.72 -22.54
CA ALA A 379 2.94 12.15 -23.28
C ALA A 379 4.17 11.93 -22.39
N GLN A 380 4.43 12.85 -21.46
CA GLN A 380 5.48 12.71 -20.44
C GLN A 380 5.30 11.46 -19.60
N ILE A 381 4.08 11.18 -19.14
CA ILE A 381 3.79 9.96 -18.38
C ILE A 381 3.89 8.71 -19.25
N ALA A 382 3.49 8.79 -20.52
CA ALA A 382 3.70 7.71 -21.49
C ALA A 382 5.18 7.33 -21.62
N ALA A 383 6.05 8.31 -21.87
CA ALA A 383 7.49 8.11 -21.96
C ALA A 383 8.09 7.56 -20.65
N ALA A 384 7.62 8.04 -19.50
CA ALA A 384 8.07 7.55 -18.20
C ALA A 384 7.71 6.07 -17.96
N ILE A 385 6.48 5.67 -18.30
CA ILE A 385 6.02 4.28 -18.17
C ILE A 385 6.77 3.37 -19.15
N ALA A 386 6.98 3.82 -20.39
CA ALA A 386 7.76 3.08 -21.38
C ALA A 386 9.19 2.84 -20.87
N ILE A 387 9.88 3.89 -20.40
CA ILE A 387 11.22 3.76 -19.84
C ILE A 387 11.22 2.80 -18.64
N LEU A 388 10.31 2.94 -17.67
CA LEU A 388 10.29 2.07 -16.50
C LEU A 388 10.00 0.59 -16.83
N THR A 389 9.27 0.33 -17.92
CA THR A 389 8.94 -1.03 -18.37
C THR A 389 10.16 -1.73 -18.97
N TYR A 390 10.91 -1.03 -19.81
CA TYR A 390 12.06 -1.58 -20.55
C TYR A 390 13.41 -1.40 -19.83
N ALA A 391 13.52 -0.35 -19.04
CA ALA A 391 14.67 0.00 -18.23
C ALA A 391 14.20 0.33 -16.81
N PRO A 392 14.04 -0.66 -15.91
CA PRO A 392 13.47 -0.49 -14.57
C PRO A 392 14.46 0.22 -13.64
N VAL A 393 14.72 1.50 -13.93
CA VAL A 393 15.65 2.36 -13.20
C VAL A 393 15.02 2.83 -11.89
N ARG A 394 15.85 3.33 -10.98
CA ARG A 394 15.32 3.92 -9.74
C ARG A 394 14.61 5.24 -10.07
N LEU A 395 13.56 5.56 -9.32
CA LEU A 395 12.82 6.82 -9.48
C LEU A 395 13.73 8.07 -9.48
N ALA A 396 14.76 8.09 -8.62
CA ALA A 396 15.72 9.19 -8.59
C ALA A 396 16.49 9.32 -9.92
N ASN A 397 16.88 8.19 -10.52
CA ASN A 397 17.54 8.15 -11.81
C ASN A 397 16.59 8.60 -12.92
N LEU A 398 15.35 8.08 -12.93
CA LEU A 398 14.32 8.45 -13.90
C LEU A 398 14.09 9.96 -13.92
N ALA A 399 13.89 10.57 -12.74
CA ALA A 399 13.65 12.01 -12.62
C ALA A 399 14.87 12.86 -13.03
N ALA A 400 16.07 12.31 -12.93
CA ALA A 400 17.33 12.99 -13.24
C ALA A 400 17.87 12.68 -14.64
N ILE A 401 17.08 12.09 -15.55
CA ILE A 401 17.53 11.83 -16.92
C ILE A 401 17.78 13.17 -17.62
N GLU A 402 19.02 13.39 -18.03
CA GLU A 402 19.42 14.47 -18.93
C GLU A 402 19.54 13.94 -20.37
N LEU A 403 18.98 14.68 -21.32
CA LEU A 403 19.20 14.47 -22.74
C LEU A 403 20.69 14.66 -23.06
N GLU A 404 21.21 13.89 -24.03
CA GLU A 404 22.61 13.90 -24.49
C GLU A 404 23.65 13.41 -23.46
N ARG A 405 23.31 13.37 -22.17
CA ARG A 405 24.14 12.80 -21.11
C ARG A 405 23.70 11.40 -20.70
N ASN A 406 22.42 11.24 -20.33
CA ASN A 406 21.87 9.96 -19.88
C ASN A 406 21.05 9.28 -20.97
N LEU A 407 20.32 10.05 -21.78
CA LEU A 407 19.58 9.52 -22.92
C LEU A 407 20.29 9.95 -24.21
N ILE A 408 20.98 9.01 -24.84
CA ILE A 408 21.88 9.26 -25.97
C ILE A 408 21.53 8.40 -27.18
N LYS A 409 21.96 8.81 -28.39
CA LYS A 409 21.84 8.02 -29.62
C LYS A 409 23.24 7.79 -30.21
N PRO A 410 23.98 6.76 -29.75
CA PRO A 410 25.38 6.55 -30.15
C PRO A 410 25.54 6.29 -31.66
N GLY A 411 24.54 5.68 -32.30
CA GLY A 411 24.51 5.43 -33.74
C GLY A 411 23.97 6.59 -34.56
N GLY A 412 23.80 7.78 -33.97
CA GLY A 412 23.27 8.98 -34.63
C GLY A 412 21.74 9.12 -34.55
N PRO A 413 21.16 10.18 -35.15
CA PRO A 413 19.77 10.60 -34.91
C PRO A 413 18.69 9.55 -35.21
N ALA A 414 18.93 8.66 -36.17
CA ALA A 414 18.02 7.58 -36.55
C ALA A 414 18.21 6.29 -35.74
N SER A 415 19.24 6.23 -34.88
CA SER A 415 19.49 5.05 -34.03
C SER A 415 18.59 5.04 -32.79
N PRO A 416 18.26 3.84 -32.27
CA PRO A 416 17.54 3.73 -31.00
C PRO A 416 18.30 4.38 -29.84
N PHE A 417 17.54 4.85 -28.85
CA PHE A 417 18.10 5.46 -27.66
C PHE A 417 18.83 4.45 -26.79
N TRP A 418 19.89 4.95 -26.15
CA TRP A 418 20.59 4.30 -25.06
C TRP A 418 20.38 5.10 -23.79
N LEU A 419 19.98 4.40 -22.73
CA LEU A 419 19.84 4.97 -21.40
C LEU A 419 21.04 4.57 -20.54
N THR A 420 21.88 5.55 -20.21
CA THR A 420 23.15 5.36 -19.52
C THR A 420 23.16 6.10 -18.17
N PHE A 421 23.56 5.37 -17.12
CA PHE A 421 23.83 5.96 -15.81
C PHE A 421 25.21 5.51 -15.33
N PRO A 422 26.19 6.42 -15.32
CA PRO A 422 27.50 6.15 -14.76
C PRO A 422 27.41 5.78 -13.28
N ARG A 423 28.39 5.03 -12.79
CA ARG A 423 28.49 4.55 -11.41
C ARG A 423 28.34 5.64 -10.34
N PHE A 424 28.67 6.88 -10.66
CA PHE A 424 28.57 7.99 -9.71
C PHE A 424 27.13 8.50 -9.55
N ASP A 425 26.28 8.26 -10.55
CA ASP A 425 24.89 8.71 -10.59
C ASP A 425 23.91 7.64 -10.05
N VAL A 426 24.41 6.46 -9.64
CA VAL A 426 23.59 5.35 -9.14
C VAL A 426 23.92 4.93 -7.71
N LYS A 427 22.89 4.66 -6.90
CA LYS A 427 23.00 4.27 -5.49
C LYS A 427 24.00 3.12 -5.24
N ASN A 428 24.07 2.16 -6.17
CA ASN A 428 24.88 0.95 -6.02
C ASN A 428 26.26 1.03 -6.70
N ARG A 429 26.55 2.13 -7.41
CA ARG A 429 27.78 2.31 -8.21
C ARG A 429 28.06 1.21 -9.24
N VAL A 430 27.00 0.74 -9.88
CA VAL A 430 27.05 -0.18 -11.03
C VAL A 430 26.55 0.61 -12.23
N ASP A 431 27.35 0.69 -13.28
CA ASP A 431 26.94 1.33 -14.53
C ASP A 431 25.68 0.62 -15.04
N LEU A 432 24.65 1.42 -15.35
CA LEU A 432 23.43 0.91 -15.97
C LEU A 432 23.41 1.39 -17.41
N ASN A 433 23.36 0.44 -18.35
CA ASN A 433 23.23 0.71 -19.76
C ASN A 433 22.07 -0.11 -20.30
N PHE A 434 21.07 0.56 -20.85
CA PHE A 434 19.93 -0.08 -21.49
C PHE A 434 19.85 0.41 -22.93
N GLN A 435 19.86 -0.52 -23.87
CA GLN A 435 19.46 -0.23 -25.24
C GLN A 435 17.94 -0.30 -25.31
N LEU A 436 17.30 0.80 -25.70
CA LEU A 436 15.87 0.83 -25.94
C LEU A 436 15.60 0.31 -27.35
N ASP A 437 14.48 -0.38 -27.55
CA ASP A 437 14.08 -0.83 -28.88
C ASP A 437 13.61 0.36 -29.75
N ALA A 438 13.33 0.09 -31.03
CA ALA A 438 12.93 1.11 -31.99
C ALA A 438 11.59 1.76 -31.60
N ASP A 439 10.60 0.96 -31.19
CA ASP A 439 9.25 1.45 -30.89
C ASP A 439 9.22 2.35 -29.66
N VAL A 440 9.89 1.96 -28.59
CA VAL A 440 10.06 2.78 -27.39
C VAL A 440 10.86 4.03 -27.70
N SER A 441 11.89 3.91 -28.54
CA SER A 441 12.69 5.07 -28.94
C SER A 441 11.86 6.07 -29.73
N LEU A 442 11.03 5.63 -30.67
CA LEU A 442 10.13 6.49 -31.45
C LEU A 442 9.11 7.19 -30.54
N LEU A 443 8.53 6.48 -29.58
CA LEU A 443 7.62 7.07 -28.59
C LEU A 443 8.30 8.17 -27.76
N ILE A 444 9.52 7.92 -27.30
CA ILE A 444 10.29 8.90 -26.53
C ILE A 444 10.71 10.08 -27.41
N ASP A 445 11.08 9.82 -28.66
CA ASP A 445 11.47 10.84 -29.63
C ASP A 445 10.30 11.80 -29.93
N GLU A 446 9.11 11.26 -30.17
CA GLU A 446 7.89 12.05 -30.34
C GLU A 446 7.57 12.88 -29.10
N TYR A 447 7.70 12.31 -27.89
CA TYR A 447 7.56 13.09 -26.67
C TYR A 447 8.58 14.24 -26.61
N ILE A 448 9.85 14.00 -26.94
CA ILE A 448 10.92 15.00 -26.87
C ILE A 448 10.68 16.14 -27.86
N HIS A 449 10.26 15.84 -29.09
CA HIS A 449 10.18 16.84 -30.15
C HIS A 449 8.81 17.54 -30.20
N ASP A 450 7.71 16.81 -29.98
CA ASP A 450 6.36 17.33 -30.25
C ASP A 450 5.64 17.83 -28.99
N PHE A 451 6.00 17.28 -27.82
CA PHE A 451 5.26 17.52 -26.57
C PHE A 451 6.09 18.23 -25.49
N ARG A 452 7.32 17.79 -25.26
CA ARG A 452 8.22 18.33 -24.24
C ARG A 452 8.45 19.85 -24.36
N PRO A 453 8.50 20.49 -25.56
CA PRO A 453 8.68 21.94 -25.65
C PRO A 453 7.61 22.73 -24.88
N ALA A 454 6.36 22.26 -24.84
CA ALA A 454 5.29 22.90 -24.07
C ALA A 454 5.51 22.86 -22.55
N LEU A 455 6.35 21.95 -22.05
CA LEU A 455 6.68 21.81 -20.62
C LEU A 455 7.88 22.64 -20.17
N LEU A 456 8.72 23.09 -21.11
CA LEU A 456 9.93 23.87 -20.79
C LEU A 456 9.61 25.29 -20.30
N ARG A 457 8.47 25.86 -20.70
CA ARG A 457 8.03 27.21 -20.29
C ARG A 457 9.11 28.28 -20.51
N GLY A 458 9.83 28.18 -21.63
CA GLY A 458 10.93 29.09 -21.98
C GLY A 458 12.26 28.81 -21.28
N ALA A 459 12.36 27.78 -20.42
CA ALA A 459 13.63 27.39 -19.81
C ALA A 459 14.51 26.61 -20.80
N ASN A 460 15.80 26.94 -20.86
CA ASN A 460 16.80 26.17 -21.58
C ASN A 460 17.35 25.06 -20.67
N ALA A 461 16.62 23.96 -20.53
CA ALA A 461 16.99 22.85 -19.66
C ALA A 461 17.00 21.52 -20.42
N ASN A 462 17.99 20.66 -20.15
CA ASN A 462 18.19 19.38 -20.83
C ASN A 462 17.53 18.19 -20.12
N TRP A 463 16.71 18.43 -19.09
CA TRP A 463 16.00 17.35 -18.39
C TRP A 463 14.97 16.69 -19.29
N LEU A 464 14.99 15.36 -19.44
CA LEU A 464 13.95 14.63 -20.16
C LEU A 464 12.57 14.92 -19.55
N PHE A 465 12.50 15.04 -18.23
CA PHE A 465 11.29 15.36 -17.48
C PHE A 465 11.43 16.71 -16.76
N PRO A 466 11.16 17.83 -17.45
CA PRO A 466 11.28 19.16 -16.86
C PRO A 466 10.23 19.37 -15.75
N GLY A 467 10.69 19.98 -14.65
CA GLY A 467 9.89 20.55 -13.58
C GLY A 467 9.72 22.05 -13.77
N THR A 468 9.50 22.77 -12.67
CA THR A 468 9.39 24.24 -12.67
C THR A 468 10.77 24.90 -12.66
N ALA A 469 10.88 26.08 -13.28
CA ALA A 469 12.07 26.93 -13.23
C ALA A 469 13.38 26.23 -13.70
N GLY A 470 13.31 25.42 -14.76
CA GLY A 470 14.48 24.76 -15.35
C GLY A 470 15.08 23.60 -14.53
N GLN A 471 14.42 23.21 -13.42
CA GLN A 471 14.82 22.07 -12.60
C GLN A 471 14.16 20.77 -13.08
N PRO A 472 14.72 19.59 -12.77
CA PRO A 472 14.03 18.33 -13.03
C PRO A 472 12.80 18.19 -12.13
N LYS A 473 11.85 17.32 -12.51
CA LYS A 473 10.73 17.00 -11.62
C LYS A 473 11.19 16.44 -10.28
N THR A 474 10.52 16.83 -9.20
CA THR A 474 10.71 16.21 -7.90
C THR A 474 10.24 14.75 -7.93
N ALA A 475 11.14 13.83 -7.58
CA ALA A 475 10.92 12.39 -7.63
C ALA A 475 9.58 11.94 -6.99
N ASN A 476 9.25 12.43 -5.79
CA ASN A 476 8.02 12.02 -5.09
C ASN A 476 6.76 12.42 -5.85
N MET A 477 6.69 13.67 -6.34
CA MET A 477 5.56 14.14 -7.13
C MET A 477 5.45 13.35 -8.45
N PHE A 478 6.58 13.09 -9.09
CA PHE A 478 6.59 12.36 -10.35
C PHE A 478 6.12 10.91 -10.18
N SER A 479 6.56 10.23 -9.11
CA SER A 479 6.05 8.90 -8.78
C SER A 479 4.55 8.91 -8.50
N GLY A 480 4.01 9.93 -7.84
CA GLY A 480 2.57 10.10 -7.65
C GLY A 480 1.84 10.17 -8.99
N GLN A 481 2.28 11.08 -9.87
CA GLN A 481 1.68 11.26 -11.20
C GLN A 481 1.69 9.97 -12.03
N ILE A 482 2.80 9.22 -12.04
CA ILE A 482 2.89 7.93 -12.72
C ILE A 482 1.92 6.93 -12.09
N THR A 483 1.92 6.80 -10.76
CA THR A 483 1.08 5.83 -10.04
C THR A 483 -0.39 6.09 -10.29
N ASP A 484 -0.84 7.33 -10.14
CA ASP A 484 -2.25 7.70 -10.27
C ASP A 484 -2.73 7.55 -11.72
N ARG A 485 -1.86 7.82 -12.70
CA ARG A 485 -2.21 7.61 -14.11
C ARG A 485 -2.33 6.13 -14.48
N ILE A 486 -1.43 5.28 -13.98
CA ILE A 486 -1.54 3.82 -14.17
C ILE A 486 -2.80 3.30 -13.49
N GLU A 487 -3.07 3.71 -12.26
CA GLU A 487 -4.25 3.26 -11.51
C GLU A 487 -5.55 3.66 -12.21
N SER A 488 -5.67 4.92 -12.64
CA SER A 488 -6.85 5.40 -13.36
C SER A 488 -7.11 4.70 -14.68
N ALA A 489 -6.05 4.25 -15.38
CA ALA A 489 -6.17 3.62 -16.68
C ALA A 489 -6.36 2.09 -16.57
N THR A 490 -5.72 1.45 -15.59
CA THR A 490 -5.56 -0.02 -15.55
C THR A 490 -6.21 -0.67 -14.33
N GLY A 491 -6.58 0.10 -13.31
CA GLY A 491 -7.01 -0.40 -12.00
C GLY A 491 -5.88 -0.98 -11.15
N LEU A 492 -4.63 -0.87 -11.60
CA LEU A 492 -3.45 -1.34 -10.88
C LEU A 492 -2.70 -0.16 -10.30
N ARG A 493 -2.54 -0.14 -8.98
CA ARG A 493 -1.68 0.85 -8.31
C ARG A 493 -0.23 0.36 -8.33
N VAL A 494 0.58 0.90 -9.24
CA VAL A 494 2.00 0.55 -9.40
C VAL A 494 2.89 1.78 -9.23
N THR A 495 3.72 1.78 -8.20
CA THR A 495 4.72 2.84 -7.99
C THR A 495 5.94 2.66 -8.89
N ALA A 496 6.70 3.72 -9.15
CA ALA A 496 7.92 3.65 -9.97
C ALA A 496 8.95 2.62 -9.42
N HIS A 497 9.04 2.45 -8.10
CA HIS A 497 9.93 1.43 -7.52
C HIS A 497 9.45 0.01 -7.82
N GLN A 498 8.14 -0.19 -7.85
CA GLN A 498 7.52 -1.49 -8.05
C GLN A 498 7.69 -2.03 -9.49
N PHE A 499 7.95 -1.19 -10.49
CA PHE A 499 8.36 -1.65 -11.82
C PHE A 499 9.57 -2.59 -11.76
N ARG A 500 10.52 -2.31 -10.86
CA ARG A 500 11.71 -3.16 -10.65
C ARG A 500 11.36 -4.57 -10.19
N HIS A 501 10.38 -4.67 -9.30
CA HIS A 501 9.88 -5.96 -8.82
C HIS A 501 9.04 -6.67 -9.88
N ALA A 502 8.19 -5.93 -10.60
CA ALA A 502 7.39 -6.47 -11.69
C ALA A 502 8.28 -7.02 -12.81
N SER A 503 9.24 -6.24 -13.33
CA SER A 503 10.16 -6.69 -14.38
C SER A 503 10.97 -7.92 -13.96
N ALA A 504 11.46 -7.96 -12.73
CA ALA A 504 12.17 -9.14 -12.21
C ALA A 504 11.27 -10.38 -12.12
N ALA A 505 10.08 -10.24 -11.56
CA ALA A 505 9.15 -11.36 -11.42
C ALA A 505 8.66 -11.89 -12.77
N ILE A 506 8.38 -10.99 -13.73
CA ILE A 506 7.98 -11.36 -15.09
C ILE A 506 9.13 -12.06 -15.81
N TYR A 507 10.36 -11.54 -15.71
CA TYR A 507 11.52 -12.19 -16.32
C TYR A 507 11.72 -13.60 -15.75
N LEU A 508 11.74 -13.75 -14.42
CA LEU A 508 11.92 -15.06 -13.77
C LEU A 508 10.73 -16.01 -13.97
N LYS A 509 9.55 -15.50 -14.36
CA LYS A 509 8.42 -16.32 -14.81
C LYS A 509 8.69 -17.03 -16.13
N HIS A 510 9.36 -16.36 -17.05
CA HIS A 510 9.72 -16.94 -18.34
C HIS A 510 11.06 -17.68 -18.30
N TYR A 511 11.99 -17.24 -17.45
CA TYR A 511 13.34 -17.79 -17.31
C TYR A 511 13.67 -18.09 -15.84
N PRO A 512 13.12 -19.17 -15.26
CA PRO A 512 13.39 -19.55 -13.88
C PRO A 512 14.89 -19.80 -13.63
N GLY A 513 15.41 -19.33 -12.50
CA GLY A 513 16.82 -19.49 -12.12
C GLY A 513 17.78 -18.44 -12.68
N GLU A 514 17.37 -17.59 -13.63
CA GLU A 514 18.24 -16.58 -14.25
C GLU A 514 18.43 -15.30 -13.38
N TYR A 515 18.84 -15.49 -12.13
CA TYR A 515 19.02 -14.41 -11.16
C TYR A 515 20.15 -13.44 -11.53
N GLU A 516 21.19 -13.89 -12.25
CA GLU A 516 22.29 -13.02 -12.68
C GLU A 516 21.81 -11.99 -13.71
N THR A 517 20.92 -12.35 -14.64
CA THR A 517 20.33 -11.41 -15.58
C THR A 517 19.54 -10.33 -14.84
N VAL A 518 18.70 -10.75 -13.88
CA VAL A 518 17.97 -9.83 -13.00
C VAL A 518 18.91 -8.94 -12.19
N ARG A 519 19.99 -9.49 -11.64
CA ARG A 519 21.01 -8.71 -10.90
C ARG A 519 21.60 -7.61 -11.77
N ARG A 520 21.95 -7.93 -13.02
CA ARG A 520 22.56 -7.00 -13.98
C ARG A 520 21.62 -5.87 -14.35
N PHE A 521 20.41 -6.16 -14.87
CA PHE A 521 19.50 -5.11 -15.32
C PHE A 521 18.89 -4.30 -14.16
N LEU A 522 18.81 -4.87 -12.95
CA LEU A 522 18.44 -4.10 -11.76
C LEU A 522 19.63 -3.31 -11.17
N GLY A 523 20.87 -3.58 -11.59
CA GLY A 523 22.07 -2.96 -11.02
C GLY A 523 22.26 -3.30 -9.53
N HIS A 524 21.98 -4.53 -9.14
CA HIS A 524 22.30 -5.04 -7.81
C HIS A 524 23.79 -5.40 -7.73
N ARG A 525 24.44 -5.04 -6.62
CA ARG A 525 25.87 -5.32 -6.43
C ARG A 525 26.14 -6.78 -6.03
N ASN A 526 25.23 -7.36 -5.24
CA ASN A 526 25.34 -8.71 -4.74
C ASN A 526 24.19 -9.55 -5.32
N ILE A 527 24.52 -10.70 -5.90
CA ILE A 527 23.54 -11.66 -6.42
C ILE A 527 22.67 -12.23 -5.29
N GLN A 528 23.22 -12.42 -4.09
CA GLN A 528 22.47 -12.92 -2.94
C GLN A 528 21.30 -12.01 -2.58
N THR A 529 21.45 -10.69 -2.77
CA THR A 529 20.34 -9.75 -2.60
C THR A 529 19.20 -10.03 -3.58
N THR A 530 19.52 -10.29 -4.85
CA THR A 530 18.53 -10.65 -5.87
C THR A 530 17.88 -11.99 -5.56
N ILE A 531 18.67 -13.00 -5.18
CA ILE A 531 18.17 -14.33 -4.80
C ILE A 531 17.23 -14.18 -3.60
N ASN A 532 17.65 -13.55 -2.51
CA ASN A 532 16.82 -13.40 -1.32
C ASN A 532 15.49 -12.69 -1.61
N PHE A 533 15.46 -11.70 -2.51
CA PHE A 533 14.21 -11.01 -2.85
C PHE A 533 13.25 -11.84 -3.69
N TYR A 534 13.75 -12.68 -4.59
CA TYR A 534 12.93 -13.35 -5.60
C TYR A 534 12.87 -14.87 -5.45
N CYS A 535 13.66 -15.44 -4.54
CA CYS A 535 13.54 -16.82 -4.09
C CYS A 535 12.14 -17.03 -3.50
N GLY A 536 11.48 -18.11 -3.90
CA GLY A 536 10.06 -18.38 -3.58
C GLY A 536 9.07 -18.02 -4.70
N LEU A 537 9.42 -17.16 -5.67
CA LEU A 537 8.63 -17.04 -6.91
C LEU A 537 8.65 -18.36 -7.70
N GLU A 538 9.76 -19.09 -7.61
CA GLU A 538 9.92 -20.43 -8.16
C GLU A 538 8.91 -21.43 -7.62
N THR A 539 8.47 -21.32 -6.35
CA THR A 539 7.46 -22.21 -5.78
C THR A 539 6.13 -22.09 -6.50
N THR A 540 5.76 -20.87 -6.92
CA THR A 540 4.55 -20.65 -7.73
C THR A 540 4.70 -21.30 -9.10
N HIS A 541 5.90 -21.24 -9.70
CA HIS A 541 6.17 -21.90 -10.99
C HIS A 541 6.28 -23.42 -10.87
N ALA A 542 6.85 -23.94 -9.78
CA ALA A 542 6.91 -25.36 -9.47
C ALA A 542 5.50 -25.92 -9.33
N ASN A 543 4.62 -25.22 -8.62
CA ASN A 543 3.20 -25.57 -8.51
C ASN A 543 2.49 -25.49 -9.86
N ALA A 544 2.75 -24.47 -10.69
CA ALA A 544 2.15 -24.38 -12.01
C ALA A 544 2.62 -25.49 -12.97
N ARG A 545 3.92 -25.83 -12.95
CA ARG A 545 4.48 -26.96 -13.70
C ARG A 545 3.90 -28.28 -13.22
N TYR A 546 3.86 -28.51 -11.91
CA TYR A 546 3.24 -29.67 -11.31
C TYR A 546 1.76 -29.79 -11.71
N ALA A 547 0.99 -28.70 -11.61
CA ALA A 547 -0.40 -28.67 -12.06
C ALA A 547 -0.54 -28.96 -13.56
N SER A 548 0.38 -28.48 -14.40
CA SER A 548 0.39 -28.81 -15.84
C SER A 548 0.67 -30.28 -16.11
N THR A 549 1.56 -30.91 -15.33
CA THR A 549 1.79 -32.35 -15.37
C THR A 549 0.54 -33.12 -14.93
N LEU A 550 -0.11 -32.68 -13.85
CA LEU A 550 -1.36 -33.30 -13.39
C LEU A 550 -2.50 -33.18 -14.41
N ARG A 551 -2.62 -32.06 -15.14
CA ARG A 551 -3.64 -31.92 -16.20
C ARG A 551 -3.51 -32.97 -17.31
N GLN A 552 -2.33 -33.54 -17.53
CA GLN A 552 -2.15 -34.64 -18.48
C GLN A 552 -2.75 -35.96 -17.97
N HIS A 553 -3.07 -36.05 -16.68
CA HIS A 553 -3.60 -37.23 -16.00
C HIS A 553 -5.02 -37.03 -15.45
N VAL A 554 -5.59 -35.83 -15.55
CA VAL A 554 -6.94 -35.53 -15.06
C VAL A 554 -7.87 -35.28 -16.23
N THR A 555 -8.80 -36.21 -16.45
CA THR A 555 -10.02 -36.00 -17.26
C THR A 555 -11.04 -35.29 -16.37
N PHE A 556 -11.20 -33.98 -16.54
CA PHE A 556 -12.38 -33.29 -16.04
C PHE A 556 -13.51 -33.55 -17.04
N ASP A 557 -14.30 -34.59 -16.82
CA ASP A 557 -15.57 -34.77 -17.55
C ASP A 557 -16.53 -33.66 -17.10
N ALA A 558 -16.61 -32.60 -17.90
CA ALA A 558 -17.49 -31.45 -17.65
C ALA A 558 -18.99 -31.79 -17.83
N GLU A 559 -19.36 -33.05 -18.06
CA GLU A 559 -20.73 -33.50 -18.29
C GLU A 559 -21.38 -34.22 -17.09
N ASN A 560 -20.68 -34.38 -15.95
CA ASN A 560 -21.25 -35.04 -14.74
C ASN A 560 -21.00 -34.26 -13.44
N VAL A 561 -21.34 -32.97 -13.40
CA VAL A 561 -21.53 -32.22 -12.13
C VAL A 561 -22.77 -31.34 -12.21
#